data_AF-A0A7W8W4P8-F1
#
_entry.id   AF-A0A7W8W4P8-F1
#
_cell.length_a   1.000
_cell.length_b   1.000
_cell.length_c   1.000
_cell.angle_alpha   90.00
_cell.angle_beta   90.00
_cell.angle_gamma   90.00
#
_symmetry.space_group_name_H-M   'P 1'
#
loop_
_entity.id
_entity.type
_entity.pdbx_description
1 polymer ?
#
loop_
_entity_poly.entity_id
_entity_poly.type
_entity_poly.pdbx_seq_one_letter_code
_entity_poly.pdbx_strand_id
1 'polypeptide(L)'
;MTDTNLKLFSSTTVGRLQLSHRVAHAPMTRLRSDSGDSPSAMMVEYYRQRASQGGLLITESAHPSYDSRGYVGAPGIYMDQHVKAWKKITGAVHAKGAHIFMQIAHDGRQSHVDLSRGNAPVAPSVVPYETTVFTRNGWVPNSPHRALEIDEIPAIVESFRRAAERAKAAGFDGVELHNANGYLADTFL
;
A
#
# COMPACT_ATOMS: atom_id res chain seq x y z
N MET A 1 9.93 26.84 -34.37
CA MET A 1 9.80 25.81 -33.32
C MET A 1 8.95 26.40 -32.20
N THR A 2 7.63 26.39 -32.37
CA THR A 2 6.71 27.09 -31.47
C THR A 2 6.31 26.17 -30.33
N ASP A 3 6.91 26.47 -29.17
CA ASP A 3 6.40 26.34 -27.80
C ASP A 3 5.36 25.25 -27.52
N THR A 4 5.74 24.26 -26.71
CA THR A 4 4.76 23.57 -25.87
C THR A 4 5.37 23.30 -24.51
N ASN A 5 5.20 24.28 -23.63
CA ASN A 5 5.10 24.13 -22.18
C ASN A 5 4.04 23.05 -21.82
N LEU A 6 4.32 21.77 -22.14
CA LEU A 6 3.41 20.66 -21.90
C LEU A 6 3.10 20.63 -20.41
N LYS A 7 1.81 20.79 -20.06
CA LYS A 7 1.38 20.84 -18.65
C LYS A 7 1.89 19.65 -17.84
N LEU A 8 2.11 18.51 -18.47
CA LEU A 8 2.64 17.31 -17.82
C LEU A 8 4.06 17.52 -17.24
N PHE A 9 4.90 18.31 -17.91
CA PHE A 9 6.29 18.59 -17.50
C PHE A 9 6.43 19.91 -16.74
N SER A 10 5.33 20.58 -16.40
CA SER A 10 5.36 21.77 -15.56
C SER A 10 5.32 21.40 -14.07
N SER A 11 5.92 22.24 -13.24
CA SER A 11 5.91 22.05 -11.80
C SER A 11 4.49 22.12 -11.22
N THR A 12 4.28 21.43 -10.10
CA THR A 12 3.04 21.50 -9.33
C THR A 12 3.30 21.30 -7.84
N THR A 13 2.34 21.67 -7.01
CA THR A 13 2.38 21.47 -5.57
C THR A 13 1.45 20.33 -5.17
N VAL A 14 1.90 19.45 -4.28
CA VAL A 14 1.08 18.41 -3.64
C VAL A 14 1.31 18.49 -2.13
N GLY A 15 0.33 19.04 -1.41
CA GLY A 15 0.49 19.35 0.02
C GLY A 15 1.69 20.28 0.24
N ARG A 16 2.71 19.79 0.96
CA ARG A 16 3.97 20.51 1.21
C ARG A 16 5.09 20.24 0.19
N LEU A 17 4.85 19.36 -0.79
CA LEU A 17 5.85 18.95 -1.77
C LEU A 17 5.77 19.81 -3.03
N GLN A 18 6.93 20.24 -3.52
CA GLN A 18 7.08 20.87 -4.82
C GLN A 18 7.60 19.84 -5.82
N LEU A 19 6.75 19.45 -6.76
CA LEU A 19 7.08 18.51 -7.82
C LEU A 19 7.58 19.27 -9.05
N SER A 20 8.59 18.73 -9.72
CA SER A 20 9.14 19.29 -10.96
C SER A 20 8.27 18.96 -12.19
N HIS A 21 7.39 17.96 -12.09
CA HIS A 21 6.48 17.54 -13.15
C HIS A 21 5.20 16.91 -12.56
N ARG A 22 4.18 16.69 -13.40
CA ARG A 22 2.86 16.16 -13.02
C ARG A 22 2.68 14.66 -13.32
N VAL A 23 3.77 13.94 -13.47
CA VAL A 23 3.76 12.48 -13.71
C VAL A 23 3.97 11.79 -12.36
N ALA A 24 2.94 11.11 -11.88
CA ALA A 24 3.01 10.28 -10.68
C ALA A 24 3.08 8.80 -11.05
N HIS A 25 3.89 8.04 -10.33
CA HIS A 25 3.88 6.58 -10.41
C HIS A 25 2.70 6.05 -9.59
N ALA A 26 1.72 5.46 -10.28
CA ALA A 26 0.54 4.88 -9.64
C ALA A 26 0.89 3.69 -8.72
N PRO A 27 0.10 3.46 -7.67
CA PRO A 27 0.23 2.28 -6.82
C PRO A 27 0.05 1.00 -7.62
N MET A 28 0.97 0.04 -7.51
CA MET A 28 0.92 -1.22 -8.25
C MET A 28 1.40 -2.39 -7.39
N THR A 29 0.50 -3.23 -6.88
CA THR A 29 0.84 -4.44 -6.13
C THR A 29 1.64 -5.44 -6.97
N ARG A 30 2.83 -5.84 -6.49
CA ARG A 30 3.78 -6.66 -7.27
C ARG A 30 4.04 -8.04 -6.70
N LEU A 31 3.65 -8.29 -5.44
CA LEU A 31 3.85 -9.55 -4.72
C LEU A 31 5.34 -9.94 -4.67
N ARG A 32 6.19 -9.02 -4.18
CA ARG A 32 7.66 -9.17 -4.15
C ARG A 32 8.27 -8.93 -2.76
N SER A 33 7.48 -8.92 -1.69
CA SER A 33 8.01 -8.93 -0.33
C SER A 33 8.73 -10.24 -0.03
N ASP A 34 9.73 -10.19 0.85
CA ASP A 34 10.38 -11.37 1.42
C ASP A 34 9.46 -12.04 2.45
N SER A 35 9.92 -13.16 3.02
CA SER A 35 9.27 -13.80 4.16
C SER A 35 9.12 -12.83 5.34
N GLY A 36 7.98 -12.88 6.02
CA GLY A 36 7.68 -11.92 7.09
C GLY A 36 7.35 -10.53 6.55
N ASP A 37 6.84 -10.46 5.32
CA ASP A 37 6.10 -9.32 4.74
C ASP A 37 6.93 -8.04 4.63
N SER A 38 8.25 -8.19 4.68
CA SER A 38 9.21 -7.10 4.56
C SER A 38 9.54 -6.84 3.09
N PRO A 39 9.65 -5.57 2.65
CA PRO A 39 10.14 -5.27 1.31
C PRO A 39 11.49 -5.92 1.00
N SER A 40 11.61 -6.50 -0.20
CA SER A 40 12.82 -7.18 -0.65
C SER A 40 13.84 -6.24 -1.27
N ALA A 41 15.06 -6.73 -1.49
CA ALA A 41 16.09 -5.99 -2.24
C ALA A 41 15.64 -5.64 -3.67
N MET A 42 14.85 -6.51 -4.31
CA MET A 42 14.27 -6.26 -5.63
C MET A 42 13.35 -5.03 -5.63
N MET A 43 12.57 -4.85 -4.56
CA MET A 43 11.66 -3.70 -4.43
C MET A 43 12.44 -2.39 -4.28
N VAL A 44 13.59 -2.38 -3.59
CA VAL A 44 14.48 -1.21 -3.52
C VAL A 44 14.92 -0.78 -4.91
N GLU A 45 15.43 -1.71 -5.70
CA GLU A 45 15.85 -1.42 -7.07
C GLU A 45 14.68 -0.98 -7.95
N TYR A 46 13.52 -1.62 -7.81
CA TYR A 46 12.32 -1.30 -8.56
C TYR A 46 11.88 0.16 -8.41
N TYR A 47 11.77 0.65 -7.16
CA TYR A 47 11.38 2.05 -6.89
C TYR A 47 12.51 3.02 -7.25
N ARG A 48 13.78 2.66 -7.02
CA ARG A 48 14.94 3.49 -7.42
C ARG A 48 14.96 3.76 -8.92
N GLN A 49 14.65 2.77 -9.75
CA GLN A 49 14.60 2.92 -11.21
C GLN A 49 13.49 3.85 -11.71
N ARG A 50 12.41 3.99 -10.93
CA ARG A 50 11.23 4.81 -11.28
C ARG A 50 11.27 6.22 -10.69
N ALA A 51 12.24 6.48 -9.82
CA ALA A 51 12.47 7.79 -9.24
C ALA A 51 13.14 8.74 -10.24
N SER A 52 12.44 9.81 -10.60
CA SER A 52 12.95 10.97 -11.34
C SER A 52 12.97 12.21 -10.43
N GLN A 53 13.91 13.12 -10.67
CA GLN A 53 14.06 14.33 -9.86
C GLN A 53 12.75 15.14 -9.83
N GLY A 54 12.25 15.42 -8.62
CA GLY A 54 10.99 16.12 -8.39
C GLY A 54 9.74 15.34 -8.81
N GLY A 55 9.83 14.04 -9.05
CA GLY A 55 8.68 13.16 -9.31
C GLY A 55 8.04 12.64 -8.02
N LEU A 56 6.80 12.14 -8.12
CA LEU A 56 6.08 11.50 -7.03
C LEU A 56 5.84 10.03 -7.35
N LEU A 57 6.18 9.15 -6.41
CA LEU A 57 5.84 7.74 -6.46
C LEU A 57 4.82 7.41 -5.37
N ILE A 58 3.89 6.52 -5.67
CA ILE A 58 3.01 5.89 -4.69
C ILE A 58 3.35 4.40 -4.68
N THR A 59 3.56 3.83 -3.50
CA THR A 59 3.93 2.41 -3.39
C THR A 59 2.77 1.50 -3.79
N GLU A 60 3.08 0.23 -4.01
CA GLU A 60 2.11 -0.83 -3.77
C GLU A 60 1.47 -0.77 -2.37
N SER A 61 0.33 -1.43 -2.22
CA SER A 61 -0.38 -1.56 -0.95
C SER A 61 0.54 -2.10 0.16
N ALA A 62 0.73 -1.29 1.20
CA ALA A 62 1.37 -1.68 2.44
C ALA A 62 0.31 -1.89 3.52
N HIS A 63 0.33 -3.07 4.13
CA HIS A 63 -0.75 -3.53 4.99
C HIS A 63 -0.54 -3.12 6.46
N PRO A 64 -1.55 -2.53 7.14
CA PRO A 64 -1.44 -2.02 8.51
C PRO A 64 -1.53 -3.10 9.61
N SER A 65 -1.89 -4.34 9.26
CA SER A 65 -1.95 -5.48 10.17
C SER A 65 -1.73 -6.81 9.42
N TYR A 66 -1.45 -7.90 10.15
CA TYR A 66 -1.18 -9.21 9.54
C TYR A 66 -2.38 -9.82 8.81
N ASP A 67 -3.59 -9.42 9.18
CA ASP A 67 -4.88 -9.88 8.66
C ASP A 67 -5.52 -8.93 7.65
N SER A 68 -4.86 -7.82 7.32
CA SER A 68 -5.38 -6.82 6.38
C SER A 68 -5.06 -7.10 4.91
N ARG A 69 -4.19 -8.09 4.61
CA ARG A 69 -3.70 -8.37 3.25
C ARG A 69 -4.57 -9.35 2.49
N GLY A 70 -4.64 -9.18 1.17
CA GLY A 70 -5.33 -10.08 0.24
C GLY A 70 -4.40 -10.98 -0.56
N TYR A 71 -3.07 -10.86 -0.43
CA TYR A 71 -2.13 -11.65 -1.23
C TYR A 71 -0.83 -11.99 -0.49
N VAL A 72 -0.28 -13.19 -0.73
CA VAL A 72 1.10 -13.54 -0.36
C VAL A 72 2.08 -12.72 -1.18
N GLY A 73 3.12 -12.19 -0.53
CA GLY A 73 4.13 -11.34 -1.17
C GLY A 73 3.76 -9.86 -1.16
N ALA A 74 2.57 -9.49 -0.67
CA ALA A 74 2.23 -8.10 -0.40
C ALA A 74 2.93 -7.63 0.89
N PRO A 75 3.57 -6.45 0.89
CA PRO A 75 4.33 -5.97 2.04
C PRO A 75 3.42 -5.47 3.16
N GLY A 76 3.92 -5.54 4.39
CA GLY A 76 3.29 -4.96 5.58
C GLY A 76 3.99 -3.69 6.05
N ILE A 77 3.37 -3.01 7.02
CA ILE A 77 3.94 -1.89 7.78
C ILE A 77 3.49 -1.92 9.27
N TYR A 78 3.28 -3.11 9.84
CA TYR A 78 2.90 -3.28 11.25
C TYR A 78 4.02 -3.72 12.20
N MET A 79 5.19 -4.12 11.69
CA MET A 79 6.35 -4.55 12.50
C MET A 79 7.54 -3.61 12.32
N ASP A 80 8.42 -3.55 13.33
CA ASP A 80 9.64 -2.72 13.28
C ASP A 80 10.59 -3.14 12.16
N GLN A 81 10.64 -4.43 11.83
CA GLN A 81 11.42 -4.93 10.69
C GLN A 81 10.91 -4.35 9.36
N HIS A 82 9.60 -4.13 9.21
CA HIS A 82 9.04 -3.52 8.00
C HIS A 82 9.52 -2.08 7.87
N VAL A 83 9.53 -1.30 8.96
CA VAL A 83 10.04 0.08 8.97
C VAL A 83 11.49 0.13 8.48
N LYS A 84 12.35 -0.75 9.01
CA LYS A 84 13.76 -0.84 8.61
C LYS A 84 13.93 -1.20 7.13
N ALA A 85 13.10 -2.12 6.62
CA ALA A 85 13.15 -2.53 5.22
C ALA A 85 12.64 -1.42 4.27
N TRP A 86 11.51 -0.80 4.59
CA TRP A 86 10.96 0.32 3.84
C TRP A 86 11.89 1.55 3.81
N LYS A 87 12.65 1.78 4.89
CA LYS A 87 13.64 2.87 4.95
C LYS A 87 14.71 2.78 3.87
N LYS A 88 15.01 1.57 3.37
CA LYS A 88 15.93 1.38 2.24
C LYS A 88 15.31 1.87 0.93
N ILE A 89 14.00 1.65 0.74
CA ILE A 89 13.26 2.10 -0.44
C ILE A 89 13.17 3.62 -0.47
N THR A 90 12.72 4.24 0.63
CA THR A 90 12.61 5.71 0.73
C THR A 90 13.96 6.37 0.51
N GLY A 91 15.03 5.86 1.15
CA GLY A 91 16.40 6.35 0.92
C GLY A 91 16.85 6.27 -0.53
N ALA A 92 16.55 5.16 -1.24
CA ALA A 92 16.93 4.99 -2.65
C ALA A 92 16.15 5.94 -3.59
N VAL A 93 14.88 6.22 -3.28
CA VAL A 93 14.06 7.20 -4.01
C VAL A 93 14.54 8.62 -3.76
N HIS A 94 14.79 8.97 -2.49
CA HIS A 94 15.25 10.31 -2.10
C HIS A 94 16.64 10.63 -2.66
N ALA A 95 17.52 9.63 -2.77
CA ALA A 95 18.82 9.79 -3.44
C ALA A 95 18.71 10.17 -4.93
N LYS A 96 17.54 9.95 -5.56
CA LYS A 96 17.23 10.40 -6.94
C LYS A 96 16.51 11.76 -6.97
N GLY A 97 16.30 12.39 -5.82
CA GLY A 97 15.58 13.65 -5.69
C GLY A 97 14.07 13.55 -5.94
N ALA A 98 13.50 12.34 -5.87
CA ALA A 98 12.07 12.11 -6.00
C ALA A 98 11.40 12.04 -4.61
N HIS A 99 10.08 12.07 -4.59
CA HIS A 99 9.24 11.88 -3.41
C HIS A 99 8.48 10.56 -3.48
N ILE A 100 8.13 10.01 -2.32
CA ILE A 100 7.33 8.78 -2.27
C ILE A 100 6.32 8.78 -1.13
N PHE A 101 5.09 8.39 -1.46
CA PHE A 101 4.01 8.13 -0.52
C PHE A 101 3.81 6.63 -0.35
N MET A 102 3.51 6.21 0.89
CA MET A 102 3.09 4.84 1.15
C MET A 102 1.57 4.73 0.98
N GLN A 103 1.12 3.83 0.12
CA GLN A 103 -0.29 3.47 0.07
C GLN A 103 -0.61 2.49 1.20
N ILE A 104 -1.50 2.86 2.13
CA ILE A 104 -1.95 2.00 3.22
C ILE A 104 -3.31 1.41 2.83
N ALA A 105 -3.41 0.09 2.84
CA ALA A 105 -4.61 -0.62 2.38
C ALA A 105 -5.04 -1.74 3.34
N HIS A 106 -6.34 -2.02 3.36
CA HIS A 106 -6.91 -3.18 4.01
C HIS A 106 -7.86 -3.88 3.04
N ASP A 107 -7.52 -5.08 2.60
CA ASP A 107 -8.17 -5.73 1.46
C ASP A 107 -9.57 -6.29 1.79
N GLY A 108 -9.90 -6.44 3.08
CA GLY A 108 -11.25 -6.74 3.55
C GLY A 108 -11.75 -8.08 3.01
N ARG A 109 -12.97 -8.13 2.47
CA ARG A 109 -13.62 -9.34 1.91
C ARG A 109 -12.84 -10.04 0.79
N GLN A 110 -11.85 -9.36 0.20
CA GLN A 110 -10.97 -9.96 -0.80
C GLN A 110 -9.91 -10.89 -0.19
N SER A 111 -9.73 -10.94 1.13
CA SER A 111 -8.69 -11.76 1.75
C SER A 111 -9.02 -13.26 1.80
N HIS A 112 -8.08 -14.06 2.31
CA HIS A 112 -8.20 -15.49 2.54
C HIS A 112 -7.66 -15.86 3.93
N VAL A 113 -8.29 -16.81 4.62
CA VAL A 113 -7.94 -17.22 6.00
C VAL A 113 -6.48 -17.66 6.16
N ASP A 114 -5.88 -18.20 5.10
CA ASP A 114 -4.46 -18.58 5.06
C ASP A 114 -3.51 -17.40 5.26
N LEU A 115 -3.96 -16.18 5.00
CA LEU A 115 -3.17 -14.96 5.10
C LEU A 115 -3.22 -14.34 6.50
N SER A 116 -4.23 -14.69 7.28
CA SER A 116 -4.67 -14.04 8.52
C SER A 116 -4.69 -15.01 9.72
N ARG A 117 -3.89 -16.09 9.67
CA ARG A 117 -3.81 -17.11 10.74
C ARG A 117 -5.15 -17.78 11.07
N GLY A 118 -6.02 -17.94 10.07
CA GLY A 118 -7.34 -18.54 10.23
C GLY A 118 -8.47 -17.54 10.45
N ASN A 119 -8.18 -16.25 10.62
CA ASN A 119 -9.23 -15.24 10.81
C ASN A 119 -10.03 -15.04 9.52
N ALA A 120 -11.36 -15.11 9.61
CA ALA A 120 -12.23 -14.80 8.47
C ALA A 120 -11.98 -13.36 7.98
N PRO A 121 -11.91 -13.11 6.67
CA PRO A 121 -11.91 -11.76 6.12
C PRO A 121 -13.11 -10.95 6.61
N VAL A 122 -12.96 -9.62 6.64
CA VAL A 122 -13.96 -8.72 7.22
C VAL A 122 -14.50 -7.73 6.19
N ALA A 123 -15.76 -7.34 6.35
CA ALA A 123 -16.46 -6.38 5.51
C ALA A 123 -17.56 -5.65 6.32
N PRO A 124 -18.15 -4.56 5.81
CA PRO A 124 -19.32 -3.94 6.44
C PRO A 124 -20.54 -4.86 6.51
N SER A 125 -20.69 -5.81 5.59
CA SER A 125 -21.83 -6.71 5.51
C SER A 125 -21.46 -8.01 4.81
N VAL A 126 -22.19 -9.08 5.14
CA VAL A 126 -22.11 -10.35 4.42
C VAL A 126 -22.95 -10.23 3.15
N VAL A 127 -22.29 -10.14 2.00
CA VAL A 127 -22.89 -10.01 0.68
C VAL A 127 -22.15 -10.92 -0.31
N PRO A 128 -22.80 -11.45 -1.36
CA PRO A 128 -22.11 -12.24 -2.37
C PRO A 128 -20.92 -11.48 -2.97
N TYR A 129 -19.74 -12.09 -2.89
CA TYR A 129 -18.51 -11.56 -3.46
C TYR A 129 -17.55 -12.70 -3.75
N GLU A 130 -17.23 -12.88 -5.03
CA GLU A 130 -16.36 -13.92 -5.51
C GLU A 130 -15.18 -13.30 -6.25
N THR A 131 -13.98 -13.64 -5.82
CA THR A 131 -12.73 -13.24 -6.44
C THR A 131 -11.67 -14.31 -6.20
N THR A 132 -10.47 -14.11 -6.74
CA THR A 132 -9.33 -14.99 -6.51
C THR A 132 -8.22 -14.29 -5.74
N VAL A 133 -7.54 -15.08 -4.91
CA VAL A 133 -6.52 -14.66 -3.97
C VAL A 133 -5.28 -15.51 -4.19
N PHE A 134 -4.12 -14.87 -4.29
CA PHE A 134 -2.86 -15.58 -4.38
C PHE A 134 -2.34 -15.94 -2.98
N THR A 135 -2.38 -17.23 -2.65
CA THR A 135 -1.90 -17.80 -1.39
C THR A 135 -0.58 -18.56 -1.59
N ARG A 136 -0.07 -19.19 -0.53
CA ARG A 136 1.07 -20.12 -0.63
C ARG A 136 0.75 -21.35 -1.49
N ASN A 137 -0.53 -21.67 -1.63
CA ASN A 137 -1.03 -22.80 -2.42
C ASN A 137 -1.38 -22.39 -3.86
N GLY A 138 -1.07 -21.15 -4.27
CA GLY A 138 -1.44 -20.58 -5.56
C GLY A 138 -2.74 -19.79 -5.51
N TRP A 139 -3.35 -19.59 -6.68
CA TRP A 139 -4.62 -18.88 -6.82
C TRP A 139 -5.77 -19.75 -6.32
N VAL A 140 -6.51 -19.23 -5.34
CA VAL A 140 -7.69 -19.88 -4.74
C VAL A 140 -8.84 -18.88 -4.64
N PRO A 141 -10.10 -19.31 -4.51
CA PRO A 141 -11.20 -18.40 -4.20
C PRO A 141 -10.95 -17.63 -2.90
N ASN A 142 -11.46 -16.41 -2.76
CA ASN A 142 -11.46 -15.71 -1.48
C ASN A 142 -12.25 -16.50 -0.41
N SER A 143 -11.87 -16.35 0.86
CA SER A 143 -12.61 -17.03 1.94
C SER A 143 -13.95 -16.33 2.22
N PRO A 144 -14.96 -17.05 2.76
CA PRO A 144 -16.15 -16.41 3.28
C PRO A 144 -15.79 -15.31 4.29
N HIS A 145 -16.29 -14.11 4.07
CA HIS A 145 -16.10 -12.98 4.97
C HIS A 145 -17.25 -12.84 5.96
N ARG A 146 -16.98 -12.14 7.06
CA ARG A 146 -17.99 -11.78 8.07
C ARG A 146 -18.22 -10.27 8.08
N ALA A 147 -19.37 -9.87 8.63
CA ALA A 147 -19.60 -8.48 8.99
C ALA A 147 -18.65 -8.07 10.12
N LEU A 148 -18.17 -6.83 10.07
CA LEU A 148 -17.49 -6.19 11.19
C LEU A 148 -18.51 -5.81 12.26
N GLU A 149 -18.18 -6.15 13.50
CA GLU A 149 -18.87 -5.60 14.65
C GLU A 149 -18.40 -4.16 14.91
N ILE A 150 -19.29 -3.34 15.45
CA ILE A 150 -19.03 -1.90 15.66
C ILE A 150 -17.83 -1.67 16.59
N ASP A 151 -17.63 -2.54 17.58
CA ASP A 151 -16.55 -2.46 18.56
C ASP A 151 -15.17 -2.87 17.99
N GLU A 152 -15.12 -3.47 16.81
CA GLU A 152 -13.88 -3.81 16.11
C GLU A 152 -13.31 -2.64 15.29
N ILE A 153 -14.18 -1.71 14.86
CA ILE A 153 -13.81 -0.57 14.00
C ILE A 153 -12.69 0.28 14.63
N PRO A 154 -12.71 0.64 15.93
CA PRO A 154 -11.63 1.42 16.55
C PRO A 154 -10.25 0.77 16.41
N ALA A 155 -10.15 -0.56 16.48
CA ALA A 155 -8.88 -1.26 16.34
C ALA A 155 -8.32 -1.20 14.91
N ILE A 156 -9.20 -1.21 13.90
CA ILE A 156 -8.84 -1.02 12.49
C ILE A 156 -8.36 0.41 12.27
N VAL A 157 -9.08 1.42 12.77
CA VAL A 157 -8.65 2.82 12.68
C VAL A 157 -7.27 3.02 13.34
N GLU A 158 -7.05 2.39 14.50
CA GLU A 158 -5.77 2.44 15.20
C GLU A 158 -4.64 1.73 14.42
N SER A 159 -4.94 0.67 13.65
CA SER A 159 -3.94 0.02 12.79
C SER A 159 -3.49 0.96 11.65
N PHE A 160 -4.42 1.69 11.02
CA PHE A 160 -4.10 2.70 10.02
C PHE A 160 -3.29 3.87 10.61
N ARG A 161 -3.66 4.35 11.81
CA ARG A 161 -2.91 5.40 12.52
C ARG A 161 -1.46 4.98 12.77
N ARG A 162 -1.25 3.78 13.32
CA ARG A 162 0.09 3.22 13.58
C ARG A 162 0.87 2.98 12.29
N ALA A 163 0.21 2.52 11.23
CA ALA A 163 0.84 2.36 9.92
C ALA A 163 1.35 3.70 9.37
N ALA A 164 0.57 4.78 9.52
CA ALA A 164 1.01 6.11 9.11
C ALA A 164 2.20 6.64 9.94
N GLU A 165 2.23 6.40 11.25
CA GLU A 165 3.40 6.73 12.09
C GLU A 165 4.64 5.94 11.66
N ARG A 166 4.45 4.65 11.36
CA ARG A 166 5.52 3.77 10.88
C ARG A 166 6.02 4.16 9.48
N ALA A 167 5.13 4.60 8.60
CA ALA A 167 5.50 5.17 7.29
C ALA A 167 6.36 6.42 7.47
N LYS A 168 5.98 7.33 8.37
CA LYS A 168 6.80 8.50 8.72
C LYS A 168 8.17 8.09 9.27
N ALA A 169 8.22 7.11 10.17
CA ALA A 169 9.48 6.59 10.72
C ALA A 169 10.36 5.90 9.66
N ALA A 170 9.75 5.30 8.63
CA ALA A 170 10.44 4.74 7.47
C ALA A 170 10.90 5.82 6.47
N GLY A 171 10.59 7.09 6.68
CA GLY A 171 11.03 8.20 5.84
C GLY A 171 10.15 8.48 4.63
N PHE A 172 8.88 8.06 4.62
CA PHE A 172 7.96 8.46 3.55
C PHE A 172 7.59 9.94 3.63
N ASP A 173 7.33 10.56 2.47
CA ASP A 173 6.92 11.96 2.38
C ASP A 173 5.43 12.16 2.72
N GLY A 174 4.65 11.09 2.68
CA GLY A 174 3.23 11.08 2.98
C GLY A 174 2.64 9.69 2.91
N VAL A 175 1.34 9.62 3.11
CA VAL A 175 0.56 8.38 2.99
C VAL A 175 -0.62 8.64 2.06
N GLU A 176 -0.96 7.62 1.28
CA GLU A 176 -2.21 7.54 0.54
C GLU A 176 -3.09 6.49 1.23
N LEU A 177 -4.34 6.84 1.57
CA LEU A 177 -5.30 5.88 2.11
C LEU A 177 -6.02 5.20 0.96
N HIS A 178 -5.91 3.88 0.85
CA HIS A 178 -6.56 3.14 -0.22
C HIS A 178 -8.05 2.90 0.09
N ASN A 179 -8.88 3.85 -0.34
CA ASN A 179 -10.35 3.79 -0.22
C ASN A 179 -10.97 3.61 -1.62
N ALA A 180 -10.55 2.56 -2.34
CA ALA A 180 -10.97 2.31 -3.73
C ALA A 180 -10.86 0.80 -4.04
N ASN A 181 -11.22 0.43 -5.26
CA ASN A 181 -11.04 -0.92 -5.84
C ASN A 181 -11.75 -2.06 -5.10
N GLY A 182 -12.77 -1.76 -4.29
CA GLY A 182 -13.54 -2.75 -3.54
C GLY A 182 -12.85 -3.28 -2.28
N TYR A 183 -11.79 -2.62 -1.81
CA TYR A 183 -11.16 -2.90 -0.52
C TYR A 183 -11.98 -2.36 0.65
N LEU A 184 -11.56 -2.66 1.88
CA LEU A 184 -12.41 -2.53 3.08
C LEU A 184 -13.12 -1.18 3.15
N ALA A 185 -12.39 -0.06 3.09
CA ALA A 185 -12.99 1.27 3.20
C ALA A 185 -13.95 1.57 2.04
N ASP A 186 -13.64 1.14 0.81
CA ASP A 186 -14.51 1.31 -0.36
C ASP A 186 -15.81 0.51 -0.22
N THR A 187 -15.76 -0.65 0.44
CA THR A 187 -16.99 -1.45 0.67
C THR A 187 -17.97 -0.81 1.66
N PHE A 188 -17.53 0.19 2.44
CA PHE A 188 -18.42 0.99 3.30
C PHE A 188 -19.09 2.16 2.55
N LEU A 189 -18.60 2.53 1.36
CA LEU A 189 -19.09 3.64 0.54
C LEU A 189 -20.19 3.21 -0.43
#